data_AF-A0A527CSV4-F1
#
_entry.id   AF-A0A527CSV4-F1
#
_cell.length_a   1.000
_cell.length_b   1.000
_cell.length_c   1.000
_cell.angle_alpha   90.00
_cell.angle_beta   90.00
_cell.angle_gamma   90.00
#
_symmetry.space_group_name_H-M   'P 1'
#
loop_
_entity.id
_entity.type
_entity.pdbx_description
1 polymer ?
#
loop_
_entity_poly.entity_id
_entity_poly.type
_entity_poly.pdbx_seq_one_letter_code
_entity_poly.pdbx_strand_id
1 'polypeptide(L)'
;IEATVPVRIAKDCKDAIDHADVVVIALPAYGHKMVMDAAVPHLADGIPVIVSSHSSFGALYLSKRLAERTVRLPIVVWGTTL
;
A
#
# COMPACT_ATOMS: atom_id res chain seq x y z
N ILE A 1 -10.12 -20.95 -7.84
CA ILE A 1 -9.84 -20.48 -9.22
C ILE A 1 -8.33 -20.47 -9.36
N GLU A 2 -7.79 -21.18 -10.35
CA GLU A 2 -6.36 -21.19 -10.66
C GLU A 2 -6.17 -20.52 -12.02
N ALA A 3 -5.19 -19.63 -12.14
CA ALA A 3 -4.92 -18.86 -13.34
C ALA A 3 -3.42 -18.60 -13.48
N THR A 4 -2.94 -18.58 -14.72
CA THR A 4 -1.59 -18.11 -15.06
C THR A 4 -1.72 -16.74 -15.70
N VAL A 5 -1.06 -15.74 -15.12
CA VAL A 5 -1.08 -14.36 -15.60
C VAL A 5 0.36 -13.85 -15.73
N PRO A 6 0.64 -12.96 -16.70
CA PRO A 6 1.94 -12.31 -16.78
C PRO A 6 2.13 -11.39 -15.57
N VAL A 7 3.32 -11.42 -14.98
CA VAL A 7 3.72 -10.51 -13.89
C VAL A 7 4.75 -9.53 -14.43
N ARG A 8 4.60 -8.26 -14.04
CA ARG A 8 5.57 -7.20 -14.33
C ARG A 8 6.30 -6.79 -13.06
N ILE A 9 7.61 -6.62 -13.14
CA ILE A 9 8.41 -6.03 -12.06
C ILE A 9 8.49 -4.52 -12.34
N ALA A 10 8.05 -3.71 -11.37
CA ALA A 10 8.18 -2.27 -11.45
C ALA A 10 9.61 -1.81 -11.14
N LYS A 11 10.05 -0.72 -11.76
CA LYS A 11 11.39 -0.15 -11.54
C LYS A 11 11.51 0.61 -10.22
N ASP A 12 10.40 1.20 -9.76
CA ASP A 12 10.30 2.03 -8.57
C ASP A 12 8.85 2.07 -8.05
N CYS A 13 8.63 2.74 -6.93
CA CYS A 13 7.31 2.80 -6.29
C CYS A 13 6.29 3.59 -7.13
N LYS A 14 6.73 4.63 -7.86
CA LYS A 14 5.86 5.38 -8.76
C LYS A 14 5.33 4.46 -9.85
N ASP A 15 6.21 3.73 -10.52
CA ASP A 15 5.90 2.80 -11.62
C ASP A 15 5.05 1.60 -11.15
N ALA A 16 5.14 1.23 -9.87
CA ALA A 16 4.29 0.20 -9.27
C ALA A 16 2.85 0.70 -9.02
N ILE A 17 2.69 1.98 -8.69
CA ILE A 17 1.40 2.59 -8.34
C ILE A 17 0.71 3.20 -9.57
N ASP A 18 1.48 3.59 -10.59
CA ASP A 18 0.94 4.15 -11.82
C ASP A 18 -0.08 3.18 -12.45
N HIS A 19 -1.30 3.67 -12.69
CA HIS A 19 -2.42 2.90 -13.21
C HIS A 19 -2.88 1.70 -12.37
N ALA A 20 -2.48 1.60 -11.10
CA ALA A 20 -2.98 0.56 -10.21
C ALA A 20 -4.43 0.86 -9.79
N ASP A 21 -5.30 -0.16 -9.85
CA ASP A 21 -6.64 -0.07 -9.28
C ASP A 21 -6.65 -0.26 -7.74
N VAL A 22 -5.67 -1.02 -7.22
CA VAL A 22 -5.49 -1.35 -5.80
C VAL A 22 -4.00 -1.52 -5.52
N VAL A 23 -3.55 -1.07 -4.34
CA VAL A 23 -2.18 -1.29 -3.86
C VAL A 23 -2.20 -2.27 -2.69
N VAL A 24 -1.34 -3.30 -2.74
CA VAL A 24 -1.19 -4.26 -1.64
C VAL A 24 0.22 -4.16 -1.06
N ILE A 25 0.33 -3.85 0.24
CA ILE A 25 1.58 -3.88 1.00
C ILE A 25 1.70 -5.23 1.69
N ALA A 26 2.52 -6.11 1.10
CA ALA A 26 2.73 -7.49 1.56
C ALA A 26 4.20 -7.75 1.87
N LEU A 27 4.69 -7.11 2.93
CA LEU A 27 6.06 -7.20 3.42
C LEU A 27 6.07 -7.58 4.91
N PRO A 28 7.19 -8.13 5.43
CA PRO A 28 7.40 -8.19 6.88
C PRO A 28 7.20 -6.82 7.54
N ALA A 29 6.65 -6.79 8.75
CA ALA A 29 6.22 -5.56 9.41
C ALA A 29 7.32 -4.48 9.52
N TYR A 30 8.59 -4.87 9.68
CA TYR A 30 9.71 -3.93 9.73
C TYR A 30 9.94 -3.16 8.43
N GLY A 31 9.45 -3.67 7.29
CA GLY A 31 9.54 -3.01 5.99
C GLY A 31 8.41 -2.02 5.71
N HIS A 32 7.34 -2.01 6.52
CA HIS A 32 6.12 -1.24 6.22
C HIS A 32 6.39 0.26 6.15
N LYS A 33 7.08 0.84 7.14
CA LYS A 33 7.35 2.28 7.17
C LYS A 33 8.09 2.75 5.91
N MET A 34 9.14 2.03 5.53
CA MET A 34 9.95 2.37 4.35
C MET A 34 9.11 2.41 3.07
N VAL A 35 8.27 1.39 2.84
CA VAL A 35 7.45 1.32 1.63
C VAL A 35 6.26 2.28 1.68
N MET A 36 5.66 2.50 2.85
CA MET A 36 4.64 3.53 3.03
C MET A 36 5.20 4.91 2.69
N ASP A 37 6.41 5.24 3.16
CA ASP A 37 7.05 6.53 2.84
C ASP A 37 7.34 6.70 1.35
N ALA A 38 7.77 5.63 0.68
CA ALA A 38 7.99 5.63 -0.77
C ALA A 38 6.68 5.72 -1.57
N ALA A 39 5.58 5.13 -1.07
CA ALA A 39 4.28 5.11 -1.74
C ALA A 39 3.51 6.41 -1.56
N VAL A 40 3.60 7.05 -0.39
CA VAL A 40 2.83 8.24 -0.03
C VAL A 40 2.84 9.33 -1.10
N PRO A 41 3.96 9.69 -1.77
CA PRO A 41 3.97 10.72 -2.82
C PRO A 41 3.15 10.37 -4.06
N HIS A 42 2.89 9.09 -4.30
CA HIS A 42 2.29 8.58 -5.54
C HIS A 42 0.85 8.10 -5.36
N LEU A 43 0.40 7.90 -4.12
CA LEU A 43 -1.00 7.58 -3.82
C LEU A 43 -1.90 8.79 -4.09
N ALA A 44 -3.05 8.51 -4.70
CA ALA A 44 -4.09 9.46 -5.08
C ALA A 44 -5.42 9.16 -4.38
N ASP A 45 -6.42 10.03 -4.54
CA ASP A 45 -7.72 9.81 -3.93
C ASP A 45 -8.42 8.57 -4.48
N GLY A 46 -9.12 7.85 -3.60
CA GLY A 46 -9.98 6.71 -3.97
C GLY A 46 -9.28 5.38 -4.21
N ILE A 47 -7.97 5.33 -4.50
CA ILE A 47 -7.24 4.05 -4.70
C ILE A 47 -7.11 3.26 -3.39
N PRO A 48 -7.73 2.07 -3.25
CA PRO A 48 -7.62 1.31 -2.01
C PRO A 48 -6.19 0.84 -1.76
N VAL A 49 -5.75 0.97 -0.50
CA VAL A 49 -4.49 0.39 -0.03
C VAL A 49 -4.81 -0.71 0.97
N ILE A 50 -4.35 -1.93 0.67
CA ILE A 50 -4.48 -3.10 1.53
C ILE A 50 -3.13 -3.34 2.22
N VAL A 51 -3.12 -3.37 3.55
CA VAL A 51 -1.96 -3.79 4.32
C VAL A 51 -2.17 -5.24 4.76
N SER A 52 -1.33 -6.13 4.25
CA SER A 52 -1.37 -7.58 4.50
C SER A 52 -0.77 -7.93 5.87
N SER A 53 -1.16 -7.22 6.92
CA SER A 53 -0.88 -7.45 8.34
C SER A 53 -1.43 -6.28 9.18
N HIS A 54 -2.12 -6.56 10.29
CA HIS A 54 -2.53 -5.53 11.26
C HIS A 54 -1.47 -5.36 12.36
N SER A 55 -0.31 -4.82 12.00
CA SER A 55 0.80 -4.59 12.92
C SER A 55 1.15 -3.11 13.11
N SER A 56 1.69 -2.81 14.29
CA SER A 56 2.46 -1.59 14.58
C SER A 56 1.79 -0.25 14.20
N PHE A 57 0.45 -0.20 14.20
CA PHE A 57 -0.31 0.97 13.76
C PHE A 57 0.06 1.48 12.36
N GLY A 58 0.54 0.62 11.46
CA GLY A 58 0.97 1.01 10.10
C GLY A 58 -0.14 1.72 9.31
N ALA A 59 -1.39 1.29 9.46
CA ALA A 59 -2.54 1.96 8.83
C ALA A 59 -2.77 3.39 9.35
N LEU A 60 -2.64 3.61 10.67
CA LEU A 60 -2.73 4.95 11.26
C LEU A 60 -1.58 5.84 10.79
N TYR A 61 -0.37 5.28 10.71
CA TYR A 61 0.79 5.98 10.16
C TYR A 61 0.52 6.45 8.73
N LEU A 62 0.12 5.54 7.84
CA LEU A 62 -0.21 5.85 6.45
C LEU A 62 -1.32 6.90 6.36
N SER A 63 -2.39 6.75 7.15
CA SER A 63 -3.50 7.71 7.23
C SER A 63 -3.02 9.12 7.55
N LYS A 64 -2.13 9.29 8.53
CA LYS A 64 -1.57 10.61 8.88
C LYS A 64 -0.72 11.19 7.75
N ARG A 65 0.14 10.39 7.12
CA ARG A 65 0.98 10.84 5.99
C ARG A 65 0.16 11.30 4.78
N LEU A 66 -0.96 10.63 4.51
CA LEU A 66 -1.89 11.01 3.44
C LEU A 66 -2.69 12.27 3.79
N ALA A 67 -3.11 12.42 5.05
CA ALA A 67 -3.81 13.61 5.53
C ALA A 67 -2.95 14.88 5.38
N GLU A 68 -1.64 14.81 5.60
CA GLU A 68 -0.71 15.92 5.33
C GLU A 68 -0.71 16.37 3.87
N ARG A 69 -1.06 15.47 2.94
CA ARG A 69 -1.20 15.74 1.50
C ARG A 69 -2.64 16.01 1.08
N THR A 70 -3.59 16.04 2.01
CA THR A 70 -5.04 16.13 1.74
C THR A 70 -5.57 14.96 0.88
N VAL A 71 -4.86 13.83 0.84
CA VAL A 71 -5.28 12.63 0.09
C VAL A 71 -6.18 11.77 0.96
N ARG A 72 -7.31 11.33 0.40
CA ARG A 72 -8.29 10.45 1.04
C ARG A 72 -8.51 9.20 0.21
N LEU A 73 -8.14 8.07 0.80
CA LEU A 73 -8.33 6.76 0.18
C LEU A 73 -8.69 5.69 1.23
N PRO A 74 -9.33 4.58 0.82
CA PRO A 74 -9.61 3.47 1.71
C PRO A 74 -8.31 2.78 2.16
N ILE A 75 -8.10 2.64 3.48
CA ILE A 75 -7.03 1.81 4.04
C ILE A 75 -7.67 0.55 4.64
N VAL A 76 -7.41 -0.60 4.04
CA VAL A 76 -7.91 -1.90 4.47
C VAL A 76 -6.77 -2.65 5.15
N VAL A 77 -7.04 -3.26 6.30
CA VAL A 77 -6.01 -3.97 7.05
C VAL A 77 -6.47 -5.41 7.28
N TRP A 78 -5.64 -6.37 6.89
CA TRP A 78 -5.93 -7.78 7.02
C TRP A 78 -5.10 -8.43 8.12
N GLY A 79 -5.74 -9.32 8.89
CA GLY A 79 -5.09 -10.18 9.89
C GLY A 79 -4.45 -11.42 9.28
N THR A 80 -3.76 -11.29 8.13
CA THR A 80 -3.18 -12.43 7.39
C THR A 80 -1.91 -13.00 8.03
N THR A 81 -1.31 -12.28 8.99
CA THR A 81 -0.09 -12.69 9.70
C THR A 81 -0.21 -12.22 11.15
N LEU A 82 -0.09 -13.16 12.10
CA LEU A 82 -0.05 -12.93 13.55
C LEU A 82 1.40 -12.98 14.05
#